data_AF-A0A2V9KLJ4-F1
#
_entry.id   AF-A0A2V9KLJ4-F1
#
_cell.length_a   1.000
_cell.length_b   1.000
_cell.length_c   1.000
_cell.angle_alpha   90.00
_cell.angle_beta   90.00
_cell.angle_gamma   90.00
#
_symmetry.space_group_name_H-M   'P 1'
#
loop_
_entity.id
_entity.type
_entity.pdbx_description
1 polymer ?
#
loop_
_entity_poly.entity_id
_entity_poly.type
_entity_poly.pdbx_seq_one_letter_code
_entity_poly.pdbx_strand_id
1 'polypeptide(L)'
;ASRNLTLTLGLRWEYYPFMTRTFDGFERYDLDTGKVLIGRFGGIDDNAGIEVSKKLFAPRVGVAYRLGDRGVIRSGYGITIDPYPMARPMRSPYPVVIWSDNEGPNTFQPYGSLEKGIPAIVPPDITKGTIDIPANVGTRTMERGPFKRGYIQSWNLFYERQLPGRFVGSAGYVGTHSVHQLANLEANTAAPGTGTPGRILNQRFGRTATTGLVAPWADSDYHALQSSLDRRFSNGFFLKTAYTWSRAINSLDNSQEGTVYFMYPTYWSRNRGVAGYDRTHNLRVAWLYELPFGSSKHWAQSGAGRALLAGWQLNGIFSAYSGTPFTVTASGTSLASQGSNQVADQILPDVALLGGIGLGNPYFDPAAFKALNEPRYGNVGRNSLRGPGYVNVDLSLFRRFRVTERLNMEFRAESANLTNTPHFNNPNANASIANTFMMITGARDDARSFRFGWRFSF
;
A
#
# COMPACT_ATOMS: atom_id res chain seq x y z
N ALA A 1 -2.10 31.83 -34.88
CA ALA A 1 -1.94 30.78 -33.85
C ALA A 1 -3.32 30.42 -33.29
N SER A 2 -3.79 29.18 -33.44
CA SER A 2 -5.10 28.81 -32.87
C SER A 2 -4.98 28.78 -31.34
N ARG A 3 -5.90 29.45 -30.63
CA ARG A 3 -5.93 29.53 -29.14
C ARG A 3 -6.43 28.23 -28.50
N ASN A 4 -6.41 27.11 -29.22
CA ASN A 4 -7.00 25.83 -28.79
C ASN A 4 -5.98 24.88 -28.18
N LEU A 5 -4.68 25.13 -28.36
CA LEU A 5 -3.60 24.30 -27.83
C LEU A 5 -2.86 25.05 -26.72
N THR A 6 -2.75 24.40 -25.57
CA THR A 6 -1.89 24.82 -24.46
C THR A 6 -0.84 23.75 -24.23
N LEU A 7 0.43 24.16 -24.23
CA LEU A 7 1.58 23.32 -23.89
C LEU A 7 2.18 23.83 -22.59
N THR A 8 2.49 22.90 -21.68
CA THR A 8 3.18 23.19 -20.42
C THR A 8 4.44 22.33 -20.37
N LEU A 9 5.59 22.97 -20.27
CA LEU A 9 6.89 22.30 -20.18
C LEU A 9 7.53 22.70 -18.84
N GLY A 10 8.07 21.71 -18.14
CA GLY A 10 8.79 21.91 -16.89
C GLY A 10 9.97 20.98 -16.80
N LEU A 11 11.07 21.48 -16.23
CA LEU A 11 12.23 20.68 -15.85
C LEU A 11 12.58 21.03 -14.42
N ARG A 12 12.79 20.01 -13.60
CA ARG A 12 13.32 20.17 -12.25
C ARG A 12 14.61 19.40 -12.13
N TRP A 13 15.63 20.02 -11.56
CA TRP A 13 16.82 19.34 -11.09
C TRP A 13 16.72 19.19 -9.59
N GLU A 14 16.97 17.98 -9.09
CA GLU A 14 16.93 17.66 -7.68
C GLU A 14 18.28 17.08 -7.26
N TYR A 15 18.71 17.41 -6.04
CA TYR A 15 19.91 16.84 -5.45
C TYR A 15 19.61 16.43 -4.02
N TYR A 16 19.86 15.15 -3.74
CA TYR A 16 19.68 14.56 -2.42
C TYR A 16 21.07 14.24 -1.88
N PRO A 17 21.66 15.15 -1.07
CA PRO A 17 22.98 14.92 -0.52
C PRO A 17 22.99 13.70 0.37
N PHE A 18 24.17 13.10 0.48
CA PHE A 18 24.39 12.02 1.42
C PHE A 18 24.25 12.54 2.86
N MET A 19 23.69 11.71 3.73
CA MET A 19 23.49 12.05 5.14
C MET A 19 24.83 12.05 5.88
N THR A 20 25.00 12.95 6.83
CA THR A 20 26.14 12.93 7.75
C THR A 20 25.64 13.04 9.17
N ARG A 21 26.38 12.47 10.12
CA ARG A 21 26.14 12.67 11.54
C ARG A 21 27.11 13.71 12.09
N THR A 22 26.81 14.17 13.30
CA THR A 22 27.58 15.23 13.96
C THR A 22 29.00 14.76 14.30
N PHE A 23 29.15 13.53 14.77
CA PHE A 23 30.41 13.04 15.35
C PHE A 23 31.11 11.96 14.50
N ASP A 24 30.34 11.21 13.73
CA ASP A 24 30.74 10.09 12.89
C ASP A 24 30.25 10.29 11.44
N GLY A 25 30.81 9.51 10.53
CA GLY A 25 30.24 9.33 9.19
C GLY A 25 29.13 8.28 9.21
N PHE A 26 28.83 7.74 8.05
CA PHE A 26 27.85 6.67 7.88
C PHE A 26 28.48 5.30 8.11
N GLU A 27 27.70 4.35 8.64
CA GLU A 27 28.13 2.98 8.85
C GLU A 27 27.60 2.03 7.79
N ARG A 28 28.47 1.17 7.27
CA ARG A 28 28.12 0.16 6.26
C ARG A 28 28.75 -1.17 6.62
N TYR A 29 27.95 -2.23 6.70
CA TYR A 29 28.49 -3.58 6.72
C TYR A 29 28.95 -3.97 5.32
N ASP A 30 30.23 -4.25 5.17
CA ASP A 30 30.85 -4.55 3.91
C ASP A 30 30.74 -6.05 3.60
N LEU A 31 29.97 -6.38 2.57
CA LEU A 31 29.64 -7.76 2.19
C LEU A 31 30.84 -8.55 1.66
N ASP A 32 31.92 -7.86 1.27
CA ASP A 32 33.14 -8.48 0.72
C ASP A 32 34.15 -8.84 1.81
N THR A 33 34.28 -8.01 2.84
CA THR A 33 35.26 -8.21 3.94
C THR A 33 34.64 -8.77 5.21
N GLY A 34 33.31 -8.71 5.33
CA GLY A 34 32.60 -9.16 6.52
C GLY A 34 32.74 -8.23 7.73
N LYS A 35 33.20 -6.99 7.53
CA LYS A 35 33.46 -5.99 8.57
C LYS A 35 32.51 -4.80 8.45
N VAL A 36 32.31 -4.07 9.54
CA VAL A 36 31.56 -2.80 9.51
C VAL A 36 32.55 -1.66 9.36
N LEU A 37 32.29 -0.83 8.36
CA LEU A 37 33.01 0.41 8.10
C LEU A 37 32.28 1.56 8.80
N ILE A 38 33.03 2.43 9.47
CA ILE A 38 32.55 3.62 10.15
C ILE A 38 33.17 4.84 9.46
N GLY A 39 32.35 5.62 8.75
CA GLY A 39 32.83 6.81 8.06
C GLY A 39 33.49 7.81 9.02
N ARG A 40 34.44 8.60 8.49
CA ARG A 40 35.33 9.54 9.21
C ARG A 40 36.42 8.93 10.08
N PHE A 41 36.35 7.64 10.38
CA PHE A 41 37.35 6.96 11.21
C PHE A 41 38.23 6.04 10.37
N GLY A 42 39.46 5.80 10.82
CA GLY A 42 40.37 4.84 10.17
C GLY A 42 40.64 5.07 8.67
N GLY A 43 40.50 6.31 8.18
CA GLY A 43 40.66 6.64 6.76
C GLY A 43 39.46 6.26 5.86
N ILE A 44 38.32 5.88 6.44
CA ILE A 44 37.08 5.61 5.72
C ILE A 44 36.37 6.93 5.41
N ASP A 45 36.00 7.12 4.15
CA ASP A 45 35.20 8.29 3.71
C ASP A 45 33.89 8.42 4.50
N ASP A 46 33.39 9.65 4.66
CA ASP A 46 32.14 9.97 5.37
C ASP A 46 30.94 9.12 4.95
N ASN A 47 30.92 8.66 3.70
CA ASN A 47 29.83 7.88 3.11
C ASN A 47 30.07 6.37 3.10
N ALA A 48 31.17 5.89 3.69
CA ALA A 48 31.60 4.50 3.69
C ALA A 48 31.55 3.85 2.28
N GLY A 49 31.83 4.64 1.24
CA GLY A 49 31.86 4.20 -0.16
C GLY A 49 30.52 4.22 -0.89
N ILE A 50 29.48 4.87 -0.36
CA ILE A 50 28.17 5.05 -1.04
C ILE A 50 28.12 6.38 -1.77
N GLU A 51 27.81 6.35 -3.06
CA GLU A 51 27.76 7.55 -3.91
C GLU A 51 26.32 7.94 -4.23
N VAL A 52 26.02 9.25 -4.25
CA VAL A 52 24.72 9.80 -4.65
C VAL A 52 24.82 10.55 -5.98
N SER A 53 23.83 10.38 -6.84
CA SER A 53 23.80 11.05 -8.15
C SER A 53 23.52 12.54 -8.04
N LYS A 54 24.28 13.35 -8.79
CA LYS A 54 24.02 14.79 -9.04
C LYS A 54 23.20 15.03 -10.31
N LYS A 55 22.71 13.97 -10.97
CA LYS A 55 22.08 14.01 -12.30
C LYS A 55 20.60 13.61 -12.25
N LEU A 56 19.86 14.05 -11.23
CA LEU A 56 18.44 13.75 -11.09
C LEU A 56 17.62 14.86 -11.74
N PHE A 57 17.23 14.62 -12.98
CA PHE A 57 16.37 15.51 -13.76
C PHE A 57 14.96 14.93 -13.84
N ALA A 58 13.97 15.74 -13.47
CA ALA A 58 12.55 15.39 -13.45
C ALA A 58 11.79 16.26 -14.46
N PRO A 59 11.75 15.87 -15.75
CA PRO A 59 10.98 16.57 -16.77
C PRO A 59 9.48 16.36 -16.56
N ARG A 60 8.69 17.34 -17.00
CA ARG A 60 7.23 17.31 -17.01
C ARG A 60 6.73 17.97 -18.29
N VAL A 61 5.81 17.31 -18.96
CA VAL A 61 5.17 17.78 -20.19
C VAL A 61 3.67 17.64 -20.03
N GLY A 62 2.93 18.70 -20.34
CA GLY A 62 1.48 18.75 -20.33
C GLY A 62 0.96 19.31 -21.63
N VAL A 63 -0.10 18.71 -22.15
CA VAL A 63 -0.79 19.12 -23.36
C VAL A 63 -2.28 19.22 -23.07
N ALA A 64 -2.90 20.34 -23.42
CA ALA A 64 -4.34 20.49 -23.42
C ALA A 64 -4.79 21.02 -24.78
N TYR A 65 -5.74 20.32 -25.40
CA TYR A 65 -6.30 20.69 -26.69
C TYR A 65 -7.82 20.80 -26.61
N ARG A 66 -8.33 22.00 -26.91
CA ARG A 66 -9.75 22.30 -26.92
C ARG A 66 -10.40 21.84 -28.23
N LEU A 67 -11.39 20.95 -28.12
CA LEU A 67 -12.21 20.43 -29.22
C LEU A 67 -13.56 21.16 -29.25
N GLY A 68 -13.65 22.21 -30.05
CA GLY A 68 -14.81 23.11 -30.07
C GLY A 68 -15.04 23.79 -28.72
N ASP A 69 -16.28 24.15 -28.39
CA ASP A 69 -16.56 24.91 -27.15
C ASP A 69 -16.90 24.03 -25.94
N ARG A 70 -17.00 22.71 -26.14
CA ARG A 70 -17.54 21.78 -25.12
C ARG A 70 -16.65 20.58 -24.82
N GLY A 71 -15.54 20.42 -25.53
CA GLY A 71 -14.65 19.27 -25.39
C GLY A 71 -13.21 19.70 -25.15
N VAL A 72 -12.47 18.91 -24.39
CA VAL A 72 -11.04 19.09 -24.19
C VAL A 72 -10.35 17.75 -24.03
N ILE A 73 -9.23 17.59 -24.71
CA ILE A 73 -8.28 16.50 -24.50
C ILE A 73 -7.16 17.04 -23.62
N ARG A 74 -6.80 16.31 -22.57
CA ARG A 74 -5.67 16.63 -21.71
C ARG A 74 -4.76 15.41 -21.61
N SER A 75 -3.46 15.61 -21.68
CA SER A 75 -2.48 14.58 -21.44
C SER A 75 -1.29 15.17 -20.70
N GLY A 76 -0.63 14.36 -19.90
CA GLY A 76 0.60 14.76 -19.25
C GLY A 76 1.51 13.57 -19.03
N TYR A 77 2.80 13.85 -18.95
CA TYR A 77 3.86 12.95 -18.52
C TYR A 77 4.74 13.69 -17.52
N GLY A 78 5.21 13.00 -16.49
CA GLY A 78 6.19 13.55 -15.58
C GLY A 78 6.95 12.50 -14.80
N ILE A 79 8.16 12.88 -14.39
CA ILE A 79 8.97 12.11 -13.44
C ILE A 79 8.87 12.78 -12.07
N THR A 80 8.77 11.96 -11.02
CA THR A 80 8.92 12.35 -9.62
C THR A 80 10.01 11.50 -9.01
N ILE A 81 11.08 12.12 -8.54
CA ILE A 81 12.17 11.41 -7.87
C ILE A 81 11.72 11.07 -6.44
N ASP A 82 12.10 9.89 -5.95
CA ASP A 82 11.79 9.47 -4.59
C ASP A 82 12.54 10.32 -3.56
N PRO A 83 11.83 11.13 -2.74
CA PRO A 83 12.46 11.96 -1.72
C PRO A 83 12.85 11.16 -0.47
N TYR A 84 12.61 9.85 -0.43
CA TYR A 84 12.85 9.03 0.76
C TYR A 84 14.31 9.16 1.23
N PRO A 85 14.52 9.62 2.48
CA PRO A 85 15.87 9.88 2.97
C PRO A 85 16.55 8.55 3.34
N MET A 86 17.78 8.36 2.86
CA MET A 86 18.59 7.18 3.18
C MET A 86 18.87 7.04 4.68
N ALA A 87 18.74 8.13 5.43
CA ALA A 87 18.85 8.15 6.89
C ALA A 87 17.81 7.31 7.60
N ARG A 88 16.64 7.12 7.02
CA ARG A 88 15.61 6.34 7.67
C ARG A 88 15.95 4.83 7.75
N PRO A 89 16.33 4.15 6.66
CA PRO A 89 16.75 2.75 6.73
C PRO A 89 18.01 2.55 7.55
N MET A 90 18.87 3.57 7.59
CA MET A 90 20.24 3.50 8.09
C MET A 90 20.45 4.30 9.38
N ARG A 91 19.38 4.57 10.13
CA ARG A 91 19.45 5.26 11.42
C ARG A 91 20.01 4.40 12.56
N SER A 92 19.97 3.07 12.41
CA SER A 92 20.26 2.13 13.50
C SER A 92 21.03 0.87 13.07
N PRO A 93 21.97 0.89 12.09
CA PRO A 93 22.85 -0.25 11.86
C PRO A 93 23.81 -0.45 13.05
N TYR A 94 24.40 -1.64 13.16
CA TYR A 94 25.50 -1.85 14.10
C TYR A 94 26.66 -0.89 13.77
N PRO A 95 27.33 -0.26 14.75
CA PRO A 95 27.21 -0.47 16.20
C PRO A 95 26.27 0.49 16.93
N VAL A 96 25.54 1.33 16.19
CA VAL A 96 24.66 2.38 16.73
C VAL A 96 23.53 1.78 17.56
N VAL A 97 22.97 0.68 17.07
CA VAL A 97 22.07 -0.18 17.82
C VAL A 97 22.61 -1.60 17.74
N ILE A 98 22.77 -2.22 18.91
CA ILE A 98 23.21 -3.60 19.02
C ILE A 98 21.99 -4.45 19.32
N TRP A 99 21.45 -5.07 18.27
CA TRP A 99 20.35 -6.03 18.38
C TRP A 99 20.90 -7.37 18.88
N SER A 100 20.43 -7.80 20.05
CA SER A 100 20.75 -9.09 20.64
C SER A 100 19.49 -9.92 20.77
N ASP A 101 19.29 -10.86 19.85
CA ASP A 101 18.19 -11.82 19.92
C ASP A 101 18.61 -13.01 20.80
N ASN A 102 18.05 -13.03 22.01
CA ASN A 102 18.32 -14.03 23.02
C ASN A 102 17.15 -15.02 23.03
N GLU A 103 17.20 -16.02 22.15
CA GLU A 103 16.15 -17.04 22.00
C GLU A 103 16.46 -18.30 22.82
N GLY A 104 15.47 -18.79 23.57
CA GLY A 104 15.60 -20.09 24.22
C GLY A 104 15.57 -21.23 23.21
N PRO A 105 15.95 -22.46 23.62
CA PRO A 105 16.03 -23.60 22.71
C PRO A 105 14.72 -23.90 21.95
N ASN A 106 13.58 -23.48 22.49
CA ASN A 106 12.26 -23.56 21.87
C ASN A 106 11.27 -22.61 22.57
N THR A 107 10.03 -22.55 22.07
CA THR A 107 8.96 -21.67 22.59
C THR A 107 8.52 -21.96 24.03
N PHE A 108 8.91 -23.09 24.61
CA PHE A 108 8.57 -23.50 25.98
C PHE A 108 9.75 -23.34 26.95
N GLN A 109 10.93 -22.97 26.46
CA GLN A 109 12.12 -22.79 27.28
C GLN A 109 12.63 -21.35 27.15
N PRO A 110 12.80 -20.60 28.27
CA PRO A 110 13.38 -19.27 28.21
C PRO A 110 14.87 -19.35 27.85
N TYR A 111 15.40 -18.30 27.22
CA TYR A 111 16.85 -18.16 26.96
C TYR A 111 17.68 -18.21 28.24
N GLY A 112 17.18 -17.58 29.30
CA GLY A 112 17.81 -17.53 30.62
C GLY A 112 16.85 -16.98 31.67
N SER A 113 17.27 -16.99 32.92
CA SER A 113 16.53 -16.35 34.02
C SER A 113 16.92 -14.87 34.16
N LEU A 114 15.99 -14.05 34.64
CA LEU A 114 16.30 -12.64 34.99
C LEU A 114 17.37 -12.53 36.08
N GLU A 115 17.50 -13.53 36.95
CA GLU A 115 18.53 -13.62 37.98
C GLU A 115 19.95 -13.70 37.41
N LYS A 116 20.14 -14.36 36.25
CA LYS A 116 21.43 -14.38 35.55
C LYS A 116 21.76 -13.04 34.87
N GLY A 117 20.78 -12.13 34.80
CA GLY A 117 20.91 -10.84 34.12
C GLY A 117 20.90 -10.96 32.59
N ILE A 118 20.84 -9.80 31.93
CA ILE A 118 21.05 -9.69 30.48
C ILE A 118 22.57 -9.68 30.25
N PRO A 119 23.11 -10.48 29.31
CA PRO A 119 24.53 -10.44 28.98
C PRO A 119 25.00 -9.01 28.70
N ALA A 120 26.13 -8.62 29.29
CA ALA A 120 26.67 -7.27 29.12
C ALA A 120 27.00 -7.01 27.64
N ILE A 121 26.50 -5.89 27.11
CA ILE A 121 26.80 -5.47 25.74
C ILE A 121 28.15 -4.73 25.77
N VAL A 122 29.16 -5.30 25.11
CA VAL A 122 30.47 -4.65 24.95
C VAL A 122 30.42 -3.79 23.68
N PRO A 123 30.46 -2.45 23.78
CA PRO A 123 30.50 -1.60 22.61
C PRO A 123 31.86 -1.75 21.90
N PRO A 124 31.89 -1.81 20.56
CA PRO A 124 33.14 -1.86 19.81
C PRO A 124 33.86 -0.51 19.83
N ASP A 125 35.18 -0.55 19.69
CA ASP A 125 35.99 0.66 19.46
C ASP A 125 35.83 1.14 18.01
N ILE A 126 34.99 2.17 17.83
CA ILE A 126 34.68 2.74 16.52
C ILE A 126 35.82 3.59 15.92
N THR A 127 36.80 4.00 16.74
CA THR A 127 37.86 4.93 16.29
C THR A 127 38.80 4.32 15.24
N LYS A 128 38.81 2.98 15.17
CA LYS A 128 39.55 2.19 14.18
C LYS A 128 38.98 2.32 12.76
N GLY A 129 37.78 2.84 12.58
CA GLY A 129 37.09 2.96 11.29
C GLY A 129 36.60 1.65 10.69
N THR A 130 37.22 0.53 11.05
CA THR A 130 36.78 -0.81 10.69
C THR A 130 36.61 -1.63 11.96
N ILE A 131 35.43 -2.22 12.15
CA ILE A 131 35.10 -3.02 13.33
C ILE A 131 34.55 -4.39 12.93
N ASP A 132 34.82 -5.38 13.76
CA ASP A 132 34.19 -6.70 13.65
C ASP A 132 32.77 -6.65 14.21
N ILE A 133 31.90 -7.50 13.68
CA ILE A 133 30.53 -7.67 14.15
C ILE A 133 30.34 -9.11 14.64
N PRO A 134 29.86 -9.33 15.88
CA PRO A 134 29.64 -10.68 16.40
C PRO A 134 28.67 -11.48 15.55
N ALA A 135 28.92 -12.79 15.39
CA ALA A 135 28.19 -13.67 14.47
C ALA A 135 26.66 -13.62 14.63
N ASN A 136 26.17 -13.45 15.86
CA ASN A 136 24.76 -13.44 16.25
C ASN A 136 24.10 -12.05 16.32
N VAL A 137 24.85 -10.97 16.05
CA VAL A 137 24.31 -9.60 16.12
C VAL A 137 23.77 -9.16 14.76
N GLY A 138 22.47 -8.90 14.64
CA GLY A 138 21.86 -8.42 13.41
C GLY A 138 22.36 -7.03 13.00
N THR A 139 22.38 -6.75 11.69
CA THR A 139 22.66 -5.40 11.19
C THR A 139 21.87 -5.11 9.91
N ARG A 140 21.93 -3.84 9.47
CA ARG A 140 21.44 -3.41 8.17
C ARG A 140 22.57 -2.77 7.38
N THR A 141 22.50 -2.86 6.06
CA THR A 141 23.51 -2.30 5.17
C THR A 141 22.94 -1.88 3.82
N MET A 142 23.80 -1.23 3.04
CA MET A 142 23.59 -0.88 1.64
C MET A 142 24.80 -1.35 0.84
N GLU A 143 24.61 -1.52 -0.48
CA GLU A 143 25.72 -1.84 -1.37
C GLU A 143 26.70 -0.66 -1.51
N ARG A 144 27.96 -0.97 -1.78
CA ARG A 144 28.97 0.02 -2.14
C ARG A 144 28.68 0.61 -3.53
N GLY A 145 29.07 1.86 -3.73
CA GLY A 145 29.08 2.52 -5.04
C GLY A 145 27.83 3.36 -5.28
N PRO A 146 27.45 3.58 -6.56
CA PRO A 146 26.40 4.52 -6.92
C PRO A 146 25.01 4.02 -6.51
N PHE A 147 24.43 4.67 -5.51
CA PHE A 147 23.05 4.45 -5.10
C PHE A 147 22.08 4.96 -6.18
N LYS A 148 21.34 4.03 -6.77
CA LYS A 148 20.32 4.32 -7.78
C LYS A 148 19.03 4.77 -7.10
N ARG A 149 18.84 6.09 -6.96
CA ARG A 149 17.61 6.63 -6.37
C ARG A 149 16.38 6.25 -7.20
N GLY A 150 15.35 5.78 -6.51
CA GLY A 150 14.05 5.46 -7.09
C GLY A 150 13.34 6.67 -7.67
N TYR A 151 12.45 6.43 -8.61
CA TYR A 151 11.59 7.46 -9.20
C TYR A 151 10.29 6.87 -9.73
N ILE A 152 9.31 7.74 -9.95
CA ILE A 152 8.00 7.40 -10.46
C ILE A 152 7.80 8.15 -11.76
N GLN A 153 7.44 7.42 -12.82
CA GLN A 153 6.94 7.96 -14.06
C GLN A 153 5.41 7.93 -14.02
N SER A 154 4.75 9.04 -14.30
CA SER A 154 3.29 9.11 -14.36
C SER A 154 2.85 9.71 -15.68
N TRP A 155 1.87 9.11 -16.32
CA TRP A 155 1.29 9.62 -17.55
C TRP A 155 -0.22 9.41 -17.60
N ASN A 156 -0.90 10.28 -18.34
CA ASN A 156 -2.32 10.17 -18.53
C ASN A 156 -2.78 10.74 -19.88
N LEU A 157 -3.97 10.32 -20.29
CA LEU A 157 -4.69 10.87 -21.42
C LEU A 157 -6.18 10.86 -21.07
N PHE A 158 -6.80 12.05 -21.05
CA PHE A 158 -8.21 12.24 -20.74
C PHE A 158 -8.92 12.99 -21.85
N TYR A 159 -10.17 12.61 -22.07
CA TYR A 159 -11.14 13.38 -22.81
C TYR A 159 -12.29 13.78 -21.88
N GLU A 160 -12.56 15.07 -21.83
CA GLU A 160 -13.64 15.66 -21.03
C GLU A 160 -14.60 16.42 -21.94
N ARG A 161 -15.90 16.25 -21.71
CA ARG A 161 -16.95 16.89 -22.50
C ARG A 161 -18.11 17.36 -21.64
N GLN A 162 -18.57 18.58 -21.90
CA GLN A 162 -19.87 19.04 -21.43
C GLN A 162 -20.99 18.36 -22.23
N LEU A 163 -21.89 17.71 -21.49
CA LEU A 163 -23.05 16.99 -21.99
C LEU A 163 -24.34 17.80 -21.73
N PRO A 164 -25.47 17.48 -22.39
CA PRO A 164 -26.77 18.07 -22.09
C PRO A 164 -27.15 17.94 -20.61
N GLY A 165 -28.04 18.80 -20.11
CA GLY A 165 -28.53 18.69 -18.73
C GLY A 165 -27.54 19.12 -17.64
N ARG A 166 -26.51 19.91 -18.01
CA ARG A 166 -25.43 20.39 -17.12
C ARG A 166 -24.52 19.28 -16.60
N PHE A 167 -24.45 18.18 -17.33
CA PHE A 167 -23.50 17.10 -17.07
C PHE A 167 -22.13 17.41 -17.68
N VAL A 168 -21.08 16.90 -17.04
CA VAL A 168 -19.72 16.84 -17.57
C VAL A 168 -19.26 15.41 -17.43
N GLY A 169 -18.93 14.78 -18.57
CA GLY A 169 -18.35 13.45 -18.61
C GLY A 169 -16.86 13.51 -18.85
N SER A 170 -16.10 12.64 -18.21
CA SER A 170 -14.67 12.46 -18.47
C SER A 170 -14.34 10.97 -18.54
N ALA A 171 -13.43 10.60 -19.44
CA ALA A 171 -12.85 9.28 -19.49
C ALA A 171 -11.38 9.40 -19.91
N GLY A 172 -10.53 8.59 -19.29
CA GLY A 172 -9.12 8.63 -19.60
C GLY A 172 -8.34 7.45 -19.05
N TYR A 173 -7.16 7.30 -19.62
CA TYR A 173 -6.19 6.33 -19.20
C TYR A 173 -5.17 6.99 -18.26
N VAL A 174 -4.81 6.28 -17.18
CA VAL A 174 -3.79 6.68 -16.22
C VAL A 174 -2.77 5.55 -16.09
N GLY A 175 -1.49 5.89 -16.20
CA GLY A 175 -0.38 4.98 -16.03
C GLY A 175 0.62 5.52 -15.01
N THR A 176 1.12 4.64 -14.15
CA THR A 176 2.23 4.94 -13.23
C THR A 176 3.20 3.77 -13.25
N HIS A 177 4.49 4.06 -13.39
CA HIS A 177 5.57 3.09 -13.28
C HIS A 177 6.61 3.58 -12.28
N SER A 178 6.77 2.86 -11.18
CA SER A 178 7.78 3.12 -10.15
C SER A 178 8.99 2.24 -10.42
N VAL A 179 10.17 2.85 -10.42
CA VAL A 179 11.45 2.21 -10.72
C VAL A 179 12.37 2.33 -9.51
N HIS A 180 13.12 1.26 -9.21
CA HIS A 180 14.17 1.28 -8.18
C HIS A 180 13.63 1.70 -6.79
N GLN A 181 12.41 1.30 -6.46
CA GLN A 181 11.86 1.47 -5.12
C GLN A 181 12.72 0.70 -4.11
N LEU A 182 12.87 1.26 -2.92
CA LEU A 182 13.67 0.65 -1.88
C LEU A 182 12.99 -0.61 -1.33
N ALA A 183 13.73 -1.71 -1.34
CA ALA A 183 13.34 -3.00 -0.78
C ALA A 183 14.24 -3.36 0.39
N ASN A 184 13.67 -4.01 1.41
CA ASN A 184 14.41 -4.77 2.39
C ASN A 184 14.59 -6.19 1.86
N LEU A 185 15.83 -6.48 1.45
CA LEU A 185 16.31 -7.81 1.13
C LEU A 185 17.09 -8.38 2.32
N GLU A 186 17.54 -9.62 2.22
CA GLU A 186 18.43 -10.25 3.19
C GLU A 186 19.74 -10.61 2.46
N ALA A 187 20.88 -10.15 2.96
CA ALA A 187 22.18 -10.48 2.37
C ALA A 187 22.68 -11.86 2.85
N ASN A 188 22.26 -12.29 4.04
CA ASN A 188 22.60 -13.57 4.66
C ASN A 188 21.52 -14.64 4.40
N THR A 189 20.95 -14.69 3.20
CA THR A 189 19.92 -15.69 2.85
C THR A 189 20.48 -17.10 2.80
N ALA A 190 19.61 -18.10 3.00
CA ALA A 190 19.92 -19.51 2.81
C ALA A 190 19.07 -20.10 1.68
N ALA A 191 19.63 -21.08 0.96
CA ALA A 191 18.84 -21.89 0.05
C ALA A 191 17.77 -22.69 0.84
N PRO A 192 16.64 -23.08 0.21
CA PRO A 192 15.68 -23.96 0.84
C PRO A 192 16.33 -25.23 1.41
N GLY A 193 15.93 -25.61 2.63
CA GLY A 193 16.41 -26.81 3.34
C GLY A 193 17.75 -26.68 4.06
N THR A 194 18.52 -25.63 3.81
CA THR A 194 19.90 -25.57 4.33
C THR A 194 20.01 -24.93 5.71
N GLY A 195 18.96 -24.22 6.17
CA GLY A 195 18.95 -23.56 7.48
C GLY A 195 20.07 -22.54 7.66
N THR A 196 20.46 -22.31 8.91
CA THR A 196 21.58 -21.41 9.27
C THR A 196 22.93 -21.80 8.63
N PRO A 197 23.32 -23.09 8.57
CA PRO A 197 24.59 -23.50 7.93
C PRO A 197 24.70 -23.17 6.44
N GLY A 198 23.58 -23.06 5.73
CA GLY A 198 23.56 -22.70 4.31
C GLY A 198 23.46 -21.22 4.01
N ARG A 199 23.54 -20.35 5.02
CA ARG A 199 23.50 -18.91 4.78
C ARG A 199 24.80 -18.41 4.16
N ILE A 200 24.69 -17.51 3.18
CA ILE A 200 25.82 -17.04 2.37
C ILE A 200 26.92 -16.39 3.24
N LEU A 201 26.56 -15.50 4.18
CA LEU A 201 27.55 -14.86 5.07
C LEU A 201 27.95 -15.76 6.25
N ASN A 202 27.17 -16.80 6.58
CA ASN A 202 27.61 -17.82 7.53
C ASN A 202 28.78 -18.61 6.97
N GLN A 203 28.68 -19.05 5.71
CA GLN A 203 29.73 -19.81 5.04
C GLN A 203 31.01 -18.99 4.81
N ARG A 204 30.88 -17.68 4.59
CA ARG A 204 32.03 -16.79 4.33
C ARG A 204 32.68 -16.27 5.62
N PHE A 205 31.88 -15.87 6.60
CA PHE A 205 32.35 -15.07 7.74
C PHE A 205 31.83 -15.58 9.09
N GLY A 206 31.17 -16.75 9.14
CA GLY A 206 30.59 -17.30 10.36
C GLY A 206 29.34 -16.56 10.85
N ARG A 207 28.77 -15.63 10.06
CA ARG A 207 27.59 -14.84 10.47
C ARG A 207 26.30 -15.64 10.52
N THR A 208 25.70 -15.78 11.69
CA THR A 208 24.43 -16.50 11.92
C THR A 208 23.23 -15.57 12.04
N ALA A 209 23.42 -14.26 12.22
CA ALA A 209 22.33 -13.28 12.29
C ALA A 209 21.83 -12.83 10.91
N THR A 210 20.68 -12.15 10.89
CA THR A 210 20.17 -11.45 9.70
C THR A 210 21.06 -10.25 9.34
N THR A 211 21.12 -9.93 8.06
CA THR A 211 21.84 -8.78 7.50
C THR A 211 20.93 -8.14 6.47
N GLY A 212 20.06 -7.24 6.94
CA GLY A 212 19.08 -6.56 6.09
C GLY A 212 19.78 -5.70 5.05
N LEU A 213 19.54 -5.97 3.77
CA LEU A 213 20.10 -5.23 2.66
C LEU A 213 19.05 -4.28 2.10
N VAL A 214 19.29 -2.99 2.24
CA VAL A 214 18.42 -1.95 1.67
C VAL A 214 18.89 -1.66 0.26
N ALA A 215 18.10 -2.07 -0.73
CA ALA A 215 18.49 -2.00 -2.14
C ALA A 215 17.41 -1.33 -3.00
N PRO A 216 17.79 -0.51 -4.00
CA PRO A 216 16.87 0.08 -4.97
C PRO A 216 16.46 -0.96 -6.04
N TRP A 217 15.68 -1.95 -5.61
CA TRP A 217 15.41 -3.16 -6.41
C TRP A 217 13.96 -3.26 -6.90
N ALA A 218 12.99 -2.81 -6.10
CA ALA A 218 11.59 -3.06 -6.37
C ALA A 218 11.01 -2.14 -7.46
N ASP A 219 10.01 -2.66 -8.17
CA ASP A 219 9.24 -1.94 -9.18
C ASP A 219 7.73 -2.06 -8.89
N SER A 220 6.96 -1.16 -9.50
CA SER A 220 5.50 -1.19 -9.48
C SER A 220 4.92 -0.60 -10.76
N ASP A 221 3.84 -1.19 -11.24
CA ASP A 221 3.08 -0.78 -12.42
C ASP A 221 1.62 -0.62 -12.04
N TYR A 222 1.04 0.51 -12.41
CA TYR A 222 -0.38 0.78 -12.27
C TYR A 222 -0.93 1.28 -13.58
N HIS A 223 -2.00 0.64 -14.04
CA HIS A 223 -2.74 1.04 -15.24
C HIS A 223 -4.22 1.12 -14.91
N ALA A 224 -4.88 2.18 -15.37
CA ALA A 224 -6.30 2.37 -15.11
C ALA A 224 -7.03 3.08 -16.24
N LEU A 225 -8.26 2.63 -16.49
CA LEU A 225 -9.30 3.47 -17.05
C LEU A 225 -10.00 4.20 -15.90
N GLN A 226 -9.98 5.52 -15.93
CA GLN A 226 -10.73 6.36 -15.00
C GLN A 226 -11.82 7.10 -15.76
N SER A 227 -13.03 7.09 -15.21
CA SER A 227 -14.18 7.78 -15.78
C SER A 227 -14.97 8.50 -14.72
N SER A 228 -15.57 9.63 -15.09
CA SER A 228 -16.47 10.37 -14.22
C SER A 228 -17.67 10.93 -14.97
N LEU A 229 -18.75 11.11 -14.22
CA LEU A 229 -19.94 11.81 -14.67
C LEU A 229 -20.42 12.73 -13.55
N ASP A 230 -20.30 14.03 -13.80
CA ASP A 230 -20.59 15.05 -12.81
C ASP A 230 -21.75 15.92 -13.28
N ARG A 231 -22.70 16.19 -12.39
CA ARG A 231 -23.74 17.20 -12.58
C ARG A 231 -23.63 18.23 -11.47
N ARG A 232 -23.29 19.47 -11.85
CA ARG A 232 -23.34 20.60 -10.92
C ARG A 232 -24.75 20.76 -10.37
N PHE A 233 -24.86 21.17 -9.11
CA PHE A 233 -26.15 21.32 -8.44
C PHE A 233 -27.08 22.24 -9.26
N SER A 234 -28.22 21.68 -9.67
CA SER A 234 -29.19 22.36 -10.51
C SER A 234 -30.56 21.76 -10.33
N ASN A 235 -31.57 22.61 -10.18
CA ASN A 235 -32.97 22.20 -9.99
C ASN A 235 -33.13 21.15 -8.88
N GLY A 236 -32.42 21.34 -7.75
CA GLY A 236 -32.50 20.45 -6.60
C GLY A 236 -31.68 19.16 -6.70
N PHE A 237 -30.92 18.93 -7.78
CA PHE A 237 -30.16 17.68 -7.93
C PHE A 237 -28.67 17.93 -8.21
N PHE A 238 -27.82 17.17 -7.52
CA PHE A 238 -26.37 17.07 -7.72
C PHE A 238 -25.97 15.61 -7.84
N LEU A 239 -25.02 15.33 -8.73
CA LEU A 239 -24.47 13.99 -8.93
C LEU A 239 -22.96 14.08 -9.14
N LYS A 240 -22.24 13.16 -8.52
CA LYS A 240 -20.84 12.89 -8.80
C LYS A 240 -20.64 11.38 -8.88
N THR A 241 -20.23 10.90 -10.04
CA THR A 241 -19.92 9.49 -10.27
C THR A 241 -18.46 9.38 -10.66
N ALA A 242 -17.74 8.47 -10.01
CA ALA A 242 -16.37 8.12 -10.37
C ALA A 242 -16.25 6.60 -10.46
N TYR A 243 -15.72 6.11 -11.57
CA TYR A 243 -15.45 4.71 -11.80
C TYR A 243 -14.02 4.51 -12.29
N THR A 244 -13.30 3.63 -11.61
CA THR A 244 -11.95 3.22 -11.96
C THR A 244 -11.95 1.72 -12.22
N TRP A 245 -11.49 1.34 -13.42
CA TRP A 245 -11.08 -0.01 -13.72
C TRP A 245 -9.56 -0.04 -13.77
N SER A 246 -8.90 -0.77 -12.87
CA SER A 246 -7.45 -0.71 -12.73
C SER A 246 -6.79 -2.04 -12.45
N ARG A 247 -5.48 -2.08 -12.67
CA ARG A 247 -4.60 -3.15 -12.25
C ARG A 247 -3.29 -2.58 -11.73
N ALA A 248 -2.89 -3.01 -10.54
CA ALA A 248 -1.63 -2.72 -9.89
C ALA A 248 -0.81 -4.01 -9.74
N ILE A 249 0.45 -3.99 -10.19
CA ILE A 249 1.41 -5.10 -10.06
C ILE A 249 2.68 -4.51 -9.45
N ASN A 250 3.23 -5.14 -8.42
CA ASN A 250 4.45 -4.67 -7.77
C ASN A 250 5.34 -5.82 -7.31
N SER A 251 6.59 -5.50 -7.00
CA SER A 251 7.53 -6.46 -6.40
C SER A 251 7.39 -6.56 -4.87
N LEU A 252 6.80 -5.55 -4.22
CA LEU A 252 6.45 -5.58 -2.79
C LEU A 252 5.39 -4.52 -2.48
N ASP A 253 4.64 -4.74 -1.40
CA ASP A 253 3.74 -3.74 -0.83
C ASP A 253 4.54 -2.86 0.15
N ASN A 254 4.29 -1.54 0.14
CA ASN A 254 5.04 -0.48 0.84
C ASN A 254 6.39 -0.08 0.20
N SER A 255 6.44 1.10 -0.41
CA SER A 255 7.63 1.66 -1.06
C SER A 255 8.69 2.23 -0.10
N GLN A 256 8.48 2.17 1.21
CA GLN A 256 9.40 2.64 2.25
C GLN A 256 10.09 1.46 2.94
N GLU A 257 10.90 0.70 2.18
CA GLU A 257 11.60 -0.48 2.68
C GLU A 257 10.66 -1.67 3.01
N GLY A 258 9.70 -1.97 2.14
CA GLY A 258 8.93 -3.20 2.28
C GLY A 258 9.84 -4.44 2.17
N THR A 259 9.49 -5.50 2.89
CA THR A 259 10.20 -6.77 2.85
C THR A 259 9.67 -7.63 1.71
N VAL A 260 10.56 -8.21 0.90
CA VAL A 260 10.16 -9.15 -0.15
C VAL A 260 9.66 -10.47 0.46
N TYR A 261 8.77 -11.15 -0.25
CA TYR A 261 8.17 -12.41 0.20
C TYR A 261 9.14 -13.59 0.05
N PHE A 262 9.80 -13.65 -1.10
CA PHE A 262 10.82 -14.64 -1.45
C PHE A 262 12.20 -13.96 -1.36
N MET A 263 12.96 -14.24 -0.30
CA MET A 263 14.23 -13.55 -0.06
C MET A 263 15.42 -14.18 -0.79
N TYR A 264 15.38 -15.48 -1.07
CA TYR A 264 16.51 -16.14 -1.72
C TYR A 264 16.62 -15.72 -3.20
N PRO A 265 17.81 -15.28 -3.70
CA PRO A 265 17.95 -14.61 -4.99
C PRO A 265 17.38 -15.33 -6.20
N THR A 266 17.44 -16.67 -6.24
CA THR A 266 16.90 -17.45 -7.37
C THR A 266 15.37 -17.37 -7.49
N TYR A 267 14.67 -16.90 -6.45
CA TYR A 267 13.22 -16.74 -6.43
C TYR A 267 12.76 -15.28 -6.41
N TRP A 268 13.68 -14.31 -6.55
CA TRP A 268 13.32 -12.89 -6.50
C TRP A 268 12.27 -12.49 -7.53
N SER A 269 12.27 -13.08 -8.73
CA SER A 269 11.27 -12.83 -9.77
C SER A 269 9.85 -13.17 -9.34
N ARG A 270 9.67 -14.12 -8.42
CA ARG A 270 8.35 -14.52 -7.88
C ARG A 270 7.73 -13.48 -6.96
N ASN A 271 8.50 -12.50 -6.52
CA ASN A 271 7.96 -11.38 -5.78
C ASN A 271 7.10 -10.48 -6.66
N ARG A 272 7.23 -10.50 -7.98
CA ARG A 272 6.37 -9.68 -8.83
C ARG A 272 4.98 -10.30 -8.96
N GLY A 273 3.95 -9.59 -8.49
CA GLY A 273 2.57 -10.07 -8.51
C GLY A 273 1.57 -8.93 -8.35
N VAL A 274 0.27 -9.25 -8.29
CA VAL A 274 -0.76 -8.23 -8.03
C VAL A 274 -0.45 -7.53 -6.70
N ALA A 275 -0.62 -6.21 -6.63
CA ALA A 275 -0.40 -5.46 -5.40
C ALA A 275 -1.48 -5.78 -4.36
N GLY A 276 -1.13 -5.85 -3.07
CA GLY A 276 -2.09 -6.18 -2.01
C GLY A 276 -3.21 -5.14 -1.84
N TYR A 277 -2.96 -3.91 -2.29
CA TYR A 277 -3.93 -2.81 -2.32
C TYR A 277 -4.70 -2.70 -3.64
N ASP A 278 -4.46 -3.58 -4.61
CA ASP A 278 -5.14 -3.53 -5.90
C ASP A 278 -6.67 -3.62 -5.73
N ARG A 279 -7.38 -2.79 -6.50
CA ARG A 279 -8.83 -2.82 -6.66
C ARG A 279 -9.14 -2.82 -8.14
N THR A 280 -9.61 -3.96 -8.67
CA THR A 280 -9.93 -4.07 -10.10
C THR A 280 -11.02 -3.10 -10.50
N HIS A 281 -12.13 -3.09 -9.76
CA HIS A 281 -13.23 -2.16 -9.95
C HIS A 281 -13.41 -1.29 -8.71
N ASN A 282 -13.59 0.00 -8.90
CA ASN A 282 -13.93 0.94 -7.83
C ASN A 282 -14.92 1.98 -8.35
N LEU A 283 -16.17 1.89 -7.88
CA LEU A 283 -17.28 2.78 -8.19
C LEU A 283 -17.66 3.56 -6.92
N ARG A 284 -17.73 4.87 -7.07
CA ARG A 284 -18.28 5.78 -6.06
C ARG A 284 -19.31 6.69 -6.73
N VAL A 285 -20.49 6.76 -6.14
CA VAL A 285 -21.56 7.65 -6.57
C VAL A 285 -22.01 8.46 -5.38
N ALA A 286 -21.89 9.78 -5.45
CA ALA A 286 -22.43 10.70 -4.48
C ALA A 286 -23.56 11.50 -5.12
N TRP A 287 -24.70 11.60 -4.43
CA TRP A 287 -25.83 12.38 -4.89
C TRP A 287 -26.42 13.21 -3.77
N LEU A 288 -27.08 14.29 -4.18
CA LEU A 288 -27.91 15.11 -3.34
C LEU A 288 -29.17 15.46 -4.12
N TYR A 289 -30.32 15.27 -3.48
CA TYR A 289 -31.62 15.57 -4.03
C TYR A 289 -32.47 16.35 -3.02
N GLU A 290 -32.79 17.60 -3.34
CA GLU A 290 -33.80 18.37 -2.64
C GLU A 290 -35.19 17.88 -3.06
N LEU A 291 -36.03 17.50 -2.09
CA LEU A 291 -37.38 17.08 -2.41
C LEU A 291 -38.16 18.25 -3.03
N PRO A 292 -39.03 17.97 -4.03
CA PRO A 292 -39.72 19.01 -4.80
C PRO A 292 -40.95 19.57 -4.08
N PHE A 293 -40.84 19.82 -2.77
CA PHE A 293 -41.90 20.34 -1.91
C PHE A 293 -41.55 21.74 -1.38
N GLY A 294 -42.52 22.66 -1.41
CA GLY A 294 -42.34 24.03 -0.91
C GLY A 294 -42.92 25.08 -1.84
N SER A 295 -42.96 26.34 -1.39
CA SER A 295 -43.65 27.43 -2.10
C SER A 295 -43.10 27.76 -3.49
N SER A 296 -41.85 27.40 -3.77
CA SER A 296 -41.20 27.58 -5.08
C SER A 296 -40.90 26.25 -5.79
N LYS A 297 -41.51 25.15 -5.35
CA LYS A 297 -41.29 23.80 -5.86
C LYS A 297 -42.56 23.22 -6.48
N HIS A 298 -42.45 22.05 -7.09
CA HIS A 298 -43.52 21.48 -7.93
C HIS A 298 -44.73 20.98 -7.13
N TRP A 299 -44.54 20.53 -5.88
CA TRP A 299 -45.59 19.93 -5.05
C TRP A 299 -45.67 20.60 -3.67
N ALA A 300 -46.78 20.36 -2.94
CA ALA A 300 -47.01 20.84 -1.57
C ALA A 300 -46.64 22.32 -1.36
N GLN A 301 -47.20 23.20 -2.20
CA GLN A 301 -46.82 24.62 -2.26
C GLN A 301 -47.41 25.47 -1.13
N SER A 302 -48.52 25.04 -0.51
CA SER A 302 -49.24 25.77 0.55
C SER A 302 -49.81 24.83 1.63
N GLY A 303 -50.36 25.41 2.70
CA GLY A 303 -51.06 24.69 3.77
C GLY A 303 -50.17 23.77 4.62
N ALA A 304 -50.81 22.83 5.32
CA ALA A 304 -50.14 21.87 6.20
C ALA A 304 -49.14 20.97 5.44
N GLY A 305 -49.46 20.62 4.19
CA GLY A 305 -48.55 19.86 3.32
C GLY A 305 -47.21 20.57 3.11
N ARG A 306 -47.23 21.89 2.89
CA ARG A 306 -46.00 22.70 2.79
C ARG A 306 -45.21 22.68 4.10
N ALA A 307 -45.88 22.89 5.23
CA ALA A 307 -45.24 22.95 6.53
C ALA A 307 -44.50 21.64 6.88
N LEU A 308 -45.06 20.50 6.49
CA LEU A 308 -44.51 19.17 6.78
C LEU A 308 -43.47 18.68 5.75
N LEU A 309 -43.68 18.96 4.47
CA LEU A 309 -42.90 18.36 3.38
C LEU A 309 -41.82 19.29 2.80
N ALA A 310 -41.84 20.60 3.09
CA ALA A 310 -40.82 21.50 2.58
C ALA A 310 -39.48 21.36 3.30
N GLY A 311 -38.39 21.65 2.58
CA GLY A 311 -37.04 21.80 3.14
C GLY A 311 -36.28 20.50 3.38
N TRP A 312 -36.81 19.35 2.92
CA TRP A 312 -36.13 18.07 2.98
C TRP A 312 -35.09 17.92 1.86
N GLN A 313 -33.94 17.36 2.21
CA GLN A 313 -32.84 17.04 1.32
C GLN A 313 -32.34 15.63 1.62
N LEU A 314 -32.26 14.81 0.59
CA LEU A 314 -31.70 13.46 0.64
C LEU A 314 -30.29 13.48 0.07
N ASN A 315 -29.32 12.95 0.82
CA ASN A 315 -27.95 12.77 0.39
C ASN A 315 -27.60 11.29 0.46
N GLY A 316 -26.74 10.82 -0.44
CA GLY A 316 -26.22 9.47 -0.34
C GLY A 316 -24.89 9.29 -1.01
N ILE A 317 -24.17 8.27 -0.53
CA ILE A 317 -22.93 7.78 -1.11
C ILE A 317 -23.10 6.28 -1.32
N PHE A 318 -23.06 5.86 -2.58
CA PHE A 318 -22.96 4.46 -2.95
C PHE A 318 -21.51 4.13 -3.25
N SER A 319 -21.06 3.01 -2.71
CA SER A 319 -19.68 2.56 -2.81
C SER A 319 -19.64 1.09 -3.17
N ALA A 320 -19.04 0.76 -4.31
CA ALA A 320 -18.86 -0.61 -4.76
C ALA A 320 -17.43 -0.81 -5.26
N TYR A 321 -16.67 -1.72 -4.65
CA TYR A 321 -15.31 -2.01 -5.12
C TYR A 321 -14.91 -3.46 -4.89
N SER A 322 -14.01 -3.97 -5.74
CA SER A 322 -13.49 -5.34 -5.66
C SER A 322 -12.76 -5.61 -4.34
N GLY A 323 -12.70 -6.88 -3.91
CA GLY A 323 -11.99 -7.25 -2.69
C GLY A 323 -10.47 -7.06 -2.76
N THR A 324 -9.80 -7.27 -1.63
CA THR A 324 -8.33 -7.33 -1.53
C THR A 324 -7.77 -8.62 -2.09
N PRO A 325 -6.71 -8.58 -2.92
CA PRO A 325 -5.90 -9.74 -3.21
C PRO A 325 -5.25 -10.32 -1.95
N PHE A 326 -4.94 -11.62 -1.95
CA PHE A 326 -4.17 -12.28 -0.90
C PHE A 326 -3.38 -13.47 -1.44
N THR A 327 -2.32 -13.82 -0.72
CA THR A 327 -1.43 -14.95 -1.04
C THR A 327 -1.81 -16.17 -0.21
N VAL A 328 -1.86 -17.34 -0.83
CA VAL A 328 -2.05 -18.61 -0.12
C VAL A 328 -0.73 -19.05 0.49
N THR A 329 -0.67 -19.09 1.81
CA THR A 329 0.54 -19.33 2.58
C THR A 329 0.58 -20.75 3.11
N ALA A 330 1.75 -21.18 3.59
CA ALA A 330 1.90 -22.40 4.36
C ALA A 330 2.97 -22.19 5.44
N SER A 331 3.13 -23.16 6.34
CA SER A 331 4.19 -23.12 7.35
C SER A 331 5.58 -23.07 6.72
N GLY A 332 6.44 -22.16 7.20
CA GLY A 332 7.84 -22.05 6.78
C GLY A 332 8.78 -23.09 7.39
N THR A 333 8.30 -23.99 8.27
CA THR A 333 9.15 -24.95 9.01
C THR A 333 9.99 -25.83 8.07
N SER A 334 9.37 -26.39 7.03
CA SER A 334 10.04 -27.25 6.05
C SER A 334 10.95 -26.47 5.10
N LEU A 335 10.62 -25.20 4.83
CA LEU A 335 11.39 -24.36 3.91
C LEU A 335 12.82 -24.13 4.39
N ALA A 336 13.00 -23.94 5.70
CA ALA A 336 14.30 -23.69 6.34
C ALA A 336 15.17 -22.63 5.62
N SER A 337 14.54 -21.63 4.99
CA SER A 337 15.18 -20.48 4.36
C SER A 337 14.86 -19.24 5.18
N GLN A 338 15.74 -18.91 6.14
CA GLN A 338 15.48 -17.82 7.10
C GLN A 338 15.13 -16.51 6.38
N GLY A 339 14.14 -15.80 6.91
CA GLY A 339 13.68 -14.51 6.39
C GLY A 339 12.67 -14.62 5.25
N SER A 340 12.60 -15.79 4.58
CA SER A 340 11.61 -16.01 3.53
C SER A 340 10.26 -16.47 4.08
N ASN A 341 9.19 -16.07 3.41
CA ASN A 341 7.86 -16.61 3.64
C ASN A 341 7.60 -17.82 2.74
N GLN A 342 6.78 -18.75 3.23
CA GLN A 342 6.36 -19.93 2.48
C GLN A 342 4.95 -19.75 1.89
N VAL A 343 4.77 -20.28 0.69
CA VAL A 343 3.48 -20.36 0.00
C VAL A 343 3.04 -21.83 -0.12
N ALA A 344 1.74 -22.06 -0.29
CA ALA A 344 1.22 -23.39 -0.57
C ALA A 344 1.53 -23.84 -2.02
N ASP A 345 1.30 -25.11 -2.31
CA ASP A 345 1.17 -25.60 -3.69
C ASP A 345 -0.29 -25.53 -4.11
N GLN A 346 -0.54 -24.97 -5.28
CA GLN A 346 -1.77 -25.16 -6.02
C GLN A 346 -1.65 -26.46 -6.82
N ILE A 347 -2.54 -27.41 -6.54
CA ILE A 347 -2.52 -28.77 -7.10
C ILE A 347 -3.65 -29.01 -8.11
N LEU A 348 -4.65 -28.12 -8.15
CA LEU A 348 -5.69 -28.11 -9.18
C LEU A 348 -5.47 -26.91 -10.12
N PRO A 349 -5.79 -27.05 -11.43
CA PRO A 349 -5.62 -25.96 -12.39
C PRO A 349 -6.47 -24.74 -12.05
N ASP A 350 -7.69 -24.97 -11.56
CA ASP A 350 -8.65 -23.94 -11.20
C ASP A 350 -8.96 -23.98 -9.70
N VAL A 351 -9.11 -22.80 -9.10
CA VAL A 351 -9.53 -22.63 -7.70
C VAL A 351 -10.99 -22.21 -7.70
N ALA A 352 -11.90 -23.13 -7.37
CA ALA A 352 -13.32 -22.83 -7.39
C ALA A 352 -13.71 -21.81 -6.31
N LEU A 353 -14.49 -20.81 -6.68
CA LEU A 353 -15.14 -19.89 -5.74
C LEU A 353 -16.45 -20.53 -5.25
N LEU A 354 -16.46 -20.95 -4.00
CA LEU A 354 -17.61 -21.59 -3.35
C LEU A 354 -18.55 -20.56 -2.69
N GLY A 355 -18.01 -19.41 -2.27
CA GLY A 355 -18.80 -18.30 -1.71
C GLY A 355 -19.26 -18.50 -0.26
N GLY A 356 -18.83 -19.57 0.41
CA GLY A 356 -19.18 -19.86 1.79
C GLY A 356 -18.65 -18.82 2.78
N ILE A 357 -19.45 -18.54 3.81
CA ILE A 357 -19.14 -17.61 4.91
C ILE A 357 -19.25 -18.36 6.24
N GLY A 358 -18.28 -18.16 7.13
CA GLY A 358 -18.26 -18.77 8.46
C GLY A 358 -17.52 -20.11 8.51
N LEU A 359 -17.42 -20.66 9.73
CA LEU A 359 -16.77 -21.94 9.96
C LEU A 359 -17.54 -23.07 9.26
N GLY A 360 -16.80 -24.04 8.73
CA GLY A 360 -17.34 -25.16 7.95
C GLY A 360 -17.78 -24.80 6.53
N ASN A 361 -17.75 -23.52 6.15
CA ASN A 361 -18.22 -23.02 4.86
C ASN A 361 -17.06 -22.32 4.12
N PRO A 362 -16.24 -23.08 3.35
CA PRO A 362 -15.14 -22.49 2.61
C PRO A 362 -15.62 -21.49 1.56
N TYR A 363 -14.89 -20.39 1.42
CA TYR A 363 -15.12 -19.36 0.40
C TYR A 363 -14.46 -19.74 -0.93
N PHE A 364 -13.29 -20.37 -0.88
CA PHE A 364 -12.61 -21.02 -2.01
C PHE A 364 -12.44 -22.50 -1.73
N ASP A 365 -12.37 -23.33 -2.77
CA ASP A 365 -12.11 -24.76 -2.61
C ASP A 365 -10.73 -25.02 -1.96
N PRO A 366 -10.69 -25.53 -0.72
CA PRO A 366 -9.43 -25.82 -0.05
C PRO A 366 -8.67 -26.98 -0.70
N ALA A 367 -9.35 -27.89 -1.42
CA ALA A 367 -8.72 -29.02 -2.08
C ALA A 367 -7.83 -28.61 -3.28
N ALA A 368 -7.98 -27.36 -3.74
CA ALA A 368 -7.10 -26.80 -4.77
C ALA A 368 -5.66 -26.57 -4.28
N PHE A 369 -5.42 -26.62 -2.96
CA PHE A 369 -4.12 -26.35 -2.36
C PHE A 369 -3.62 -27.46 -1.44
N LYS A 370 -2.29 -27.55 -1.31
CA LYS A 370 -1.61 -28.46 -0.41
C LYS A 370 -0.52 -27.72 0.36
N ALA A 371 -0.46 -27.93 1.68
CA ALA A 371 0.66 -27.48 2.50
C ALA A 371 1.92 -28.34 2.24
N LEU A 372 3.09 -27.71 2.31
CA LEU A 372 4.36 -28.39 2.02
C LEU A 372 5.10 -28.79 3.29
N ASN A 373 5.66 -29.99 3.27
CA ASN A 373 6.62 -30.51 4.25
C ASN A 373 8.03 -30.72 3.65
N GLU A 374 8.24 -30.35 2.38
CA GLU A 374 9.50 -30.46 1.66
C GLU A 374 10.33 -29.17 1.73
N PRO A 375 11.68 -29.26 1.65
CA PRO A 375 12.58 -28.11 1.66
C PRO A 375 12.61 -27.36 0.33
N ARG A 376 11.47 -26.82 -0.09
CA ARG A 376 11.30 -25.97 -1.28
C ARG A 376 10.20 -24.94 -1.06
N TYR A 377 10.15 -23.94 -1.92
CA TYR A 377 8.98 -23.07 -1.97
C TYR A 377 7.79 -23.79 -2.62
N GLY A 378 6.58 -23.50 -2.14
CA GLY A 378 5.36 -23.83 -2.87
C GLY A 378 5.27 -23.08 -4.20
N ASN A 379 4.33 -23.45 -5.07
CA ASN A 379 4.21 -22.89 -6.41
C ASN A 379 3.25 -21.69 -6.54
N VAL A 380 2.46 -21.37 -5.50
CA VAL A 380 1.47 -20.28 -5.57
C VAL A 380 2.14 -18.93 -5.85
N GLY A 381 1.50 -18.15 -6.73
CA GLY A 381 1.90 -16.77 -7.01
C GLY A 381 1.46 -15.81 -5.90
N ARG A 382 2.23 -14.74 -5.68
CA ARG A 382 1.85 -13.71 -4.71
C ARG A 382 0.54 -13.04 -5.13
N ASN A 383 -0.39 -12.93 -4.19
CA ASN A 383 -1.68 -12.25 -4.35
C ASN A 383 -2.53 -12.83 -5.50
N SER A 384 -2.52 -14.16 -5.65
CA SER A 384 -3.20 -14.88 -6.72
C SER A 384 -4.72 -14.94 -6.57
N LEU A 385 -5.25 -14.88 -5.35
CA LEU A 385 -6.69 -14.91 -5.06
C LEU A 385 -7.19 -13.54 -4.57
N ARG A 386 -8.50 -13.31 -4.65
CA ARG A 386 -9.15 -12.09 -4.17
C ARG A 386 -10.33 -12.42 -3.27
N GLY A 387 -10.41 -11.77 -2.11
CA GLY A 387 -11.54 -11.96 -1.21
C GLY A 387 -12.81 -11.19 -1.63
N PRO A 388 -13.82 -11.15 -0.75
CA PRO A 388 -15.10 -10.49 -1.00
C PRO A 388 -14.96 -9.01 -1.36
N GLY A 389 -15.81 -8.57 -2.29
CA GLY A 389 -15.99 -7.17 -2.60
C GLY A 389 -16.69 -6.39 -1.48
N TYR A 390 -16.76 -5.08 -1.67
CA TYR A 390 -17.45 -4.16 -0.77
C TYR A 390 -18.58 -3.48 -1.54
N VAL A 391 -19.78 -3.47 -0.98
CA VAL A 391 -20.95 -2.76 -1.53
C VAL A 391 -21.71 -2.12 -0.37
N ASN A 392 -21.80 -0.79 -0.37
CA ASN A 392 -22.39 -0.05 0.73
C ASN A 392 -23.18 1.17 0.26
N VAL A 393 -24.19 1.54 1.05
CA VAL A 393 -24.93 2.80 0.93
C VAL A 393 -24.88 3.52 2.28
N ASP A 394 -24.28 4.70 2.27
CA ASP A 394 -24.42 5.68 3.36
C ASP A 394 -25.48 6.71 2.94
N LEU A 395 -26.38 7.07 3.84
CA LEU A 395 -27.52 7.93 3.55
C LEU A 395 -27.66 9.02 4.60
N SER A 396 -28.01 10.23 4.17
CA SER A 396 -28.32 11.33 5.08
C SER A 396 -29.60 12.03 4.66
N LEU A 397 -30.47 12.29 5.62
CA LEU A 397 -31.71 13.02 5.45
C LEU A 397 -31.64 14.30 6.27
N PHE A 398 -31.66 15.44 5.59
CA PHE A 398 -31.64 16.75 6.23
C PHE A 398 -32.99 17.44 6.06
N ARG A 399 -33.41 18.22 7.05
CA ARG A 399 -34.54 19.13 6.95
C ARG A 399 -34.19 20.50 7.47
N ARG A 400 -34.40 21.52 6.64
CA ARG A 400 -34.24 22.92 7.03
C ARG A 400 -35.58 23.53 7.40
N PHE A 401 -35.63 24.16 8.56
CA PHE A 401 -36.76 24.91 9.08
C PHE A 401 -36.39 26.38 9.11
N ARG A 402 -37.25 27.23 8.54
CA ARG A 402 -37.23 28.66 8.79
C ARG A 402 -38.18 28.91 9.97
N VAL A 403 -37.63 29.17 11.14
CA VAL A 403 -38.43 29.40 12.36
C VAL A 403 -38.85 30.86 12.44
N THR A 404 -37.90 31.76 12.25
CA THR A 404 -38.11 33.21 12.08
C THR A 404 -37.21 33.74 10.97
N GLU A 405 -37.24 35.04 10.70
CA GLU A 405 -36.34 35.67 9.72
C GLU A 405 -34.85 35.59 10.11
N ARG A 406 -34.57 35.50 11.42
CA ARG A 406 -33.21 35.41 11.97
C ARG A 406 -32.84 33.97 12.33
N LEU A 407 -33.80 33.18 12.83
CA LEU A 407 -33.55 31.82 13.29
C LEU A 407 -33.84 30.76 12.22
N ASN A 408 -32.78 30.07 11.78
CA ASN A 408 -32.86 28.88 10.94
C ASN A 408 -32.40 27.64 11.73
N MET A 409 -33.15 26.55 11.62
CA MET A 409 -32.83 25.26 12.21
C MET A 409 -32.62 24.22 11.12
N GLU A 410 -31.68 23.30 11.31
CA GLU A 410 -31.47 22.15 10.44
C GLU A 410 -31.42 20.87 11.29
N PHE A 411 -32.34 19.95 10.99
CA PHE A 411 -32.27 18.58 11.49
C PHE A 411 -31.46 17.73 10.53
N ARG A 412 -30.63 16.84 11.07
CA ARG A 412 -29.86 15.85 10.33
C ARG A 412 -30.08 14.47 10.92
N ALA A 413 -30.42 13.52 10.07
CA ALA A 413 -30.36 12.09 10.36
C ALA A 413 -29.41 11.46 9.35
N GLU A 414 -28.37 10.79 9.83
CA GLU A 414 -27.33 10.17 9.01
C GLU A 414 -27.24 8.70 9.37
N SER A 415 -27.08 7.85 8.37
CA SER A 415 -26.82 6.43 8.52
C SER A 415 -25.54 6.08 7.78
N ALA A 416 -24.58 5.52 8.50
CA ALA A 416 -23.49 4.77 7.91
C ALA A 416 -23.95 3.31 7.79
N ASN A 417 -23.69 2.68 6.63
CA ASN A 417 -24.14 1.34 6.30
C ASN A 417 -25.65 1.14 6.48
N LEU A 418 -26.46 1.89 5.71
CA LEU A 418 -27.92 1.89 5.82
C LEU A 418 -28.54 0.50 5.72
N THR A 419 -28.03 -0.33 4.79
CA THR A 419 -28.54 -1.69 4.55
C THR A 419 -28.10 -2.68 5.63
N ASN A 420 -27.14 -2.31 6.48
CA ASN A 420 -26.48 -3.20 7.44
C ASN A 420 -25.91 -4.45 6.76
N THR A 421 -25.40 -4.29 5.54
CA THR A 421 -24.77 -5.39 4.79
C THR A 421 -23.40 -5.65 5.40
N PRO A 422 -23.08 -6.89 5.84
CA PRO A 422 -21.77 -7.20 6.38
C PRO A 422 -20.68 -7.10 5.31
N HIS A 423 -19.55 -6.50 5.65
CA HIS A 423 -18.36 -6.45 4.80
C HIS A 423 -17.33 -7.45 5.31
N PHE A 424 -17.18 -8.56 4.60
CA PHE A 424 -16.32 -9.66 5.02
C PHE A 424 -14.83 -9.40 4.76
N ASN A 425 -13.97 -9.96 5.62
CA ASN A 425 -12.52 -9.97 5.42
C ASN A 425 -12.13 -11.07 4.40
N ASN A 426 -10.85 -11.07 4.00
CA ASN A 426 -10.32 -12.18 3.22
C ASN A 426 -10.40 -13.50 4.02
N PRO A 427 -10.54 -14.66 3.33
CA PRO A 427 -10.47 -15.97 3.97
C PRO A 427 -9.11 -16.23 4.63
N ASN A 428 -9.06 -17.16 5.59
CA ASN A 428 -7.78 -17.64 6.12
C ASN A 428 -7.00 -18.36 5.00
N ALA A 429 -5.84 -17.82 4.65
CA ALA A 429 -5.06 -18.27 3.52
C ALA A 429 -3.93 -19.24 3.88
N ASN A 430 -3.80 -19.67 5.15
CA ASN A 430 -2.73 -20.56 5.59
C ASN A 430 -3.14 -22.03 5.47
N ALA A 431 -2.59 -22.72 4.46
CA ALA A 431 -2.85 -24.13 4.18
C ALA A 431 -2.42 -25.08 5.31
N SER A 432 -1.61 -24.62 6.26
CA SER A 432 -1.22 -25.39 7.44
C SER A 432 -2.24 -25.30 8.59
N ILE A 433 -3.31 -24.50 8.45
CA ILE A 433 -4.38 -24.37 9.46
C ILE A 433 -5.69 -24.98 8.92
N ALA A 434 -5.74 -26.31 8.86
CA ALA A 434 -6.82 -27.06 8.21
C ALA A 434 -8.24 -26.65 8.66
N ASN A 435 -8.44 -26.39 9.95
CA ASN A 435 -9.79 -26.16 10.52
C ASN A 435 -10.46 -24.86 10.06
N THR A 436 -9.71 -23.92 9.47
CA THR A 436 -10.25 -22.63 8.99
C THR A 436 -9.77 -22.26 7.59
N PHE A 437 -8.98 -23.12 6.94
CA PHE A 437 -8.37 -22.82 5.66
C PHE A 437 -9.43 -22.53 4.59
N MET A 438 -9.22 -21.44 3.85
CA MET A 438 -10.14 -20.88 2.85
C MET A 438 -11.51 -20.46 3.39
N MET A 439 -11.72 -20.37 4.71
CA MET A 439 -12.97 -19.91 5.31
C MET A 439 -12.86 -18.44 5.75
N ILE A 440 -13.99 -17.73 5.69
CA ILE A 440 -14.13 -16.37 6.21
C ILE A 440 -14.61 -16.44 7.66
N THR A 441 -13.77 -15.97 8.59
CA THR A 441 -14.05 -15.99 10.03
C THR A 441 -14.21 -14.60 10.66
N GLY A 442 -14.17 -13.55 9.83
CA GLY A 442 -14.29 -12.17 10.32
C GLY A 442 -14.89 -11.23 9.28
N ALA A 443 -15.47 -10.15 9.80
CA ALA A 443 -15.98 -9.02 9.04
C ALA A 443 -15.40 -7.72 9.59
N ARG A 444 -15.60 -6.62 8.86
CA ARG A 444 -15.24 -5.29 9.31
C ARG A 444 -16.18 -4.83 10.42
N ASP A 445 -15.64 -4.02 11.32
CA ASP A 445 -16.42 -3.34 12.36
C ASP A 445 -17.06 -2.05 11.80
N ASP A 446 -17.97 -2.22 10.83
CA ASP A 446 -18.67 -1.14 10.14
C ASP A 446 -20.18 -1.38 10.05
N ALA A 447 -20.72 -1.96 11.13
CA ALA A 447 -22.16 -2.18 11.29
C ALA A 447 -22.94 -0.86 11.17
N ARG A 448 -24.24 -0.98 10.86
CA ARG A 448 -25.11 0.16 10.72
C ARG A 448 -25.09 1.05 11.96
N SER A 449 -24.81 2.32 11.76
CA SER A 449 -24.90 3.32 12.81
C SER A 449 -25.74 4.49 12.36
N PHE A 450 -26.44 5.10 13.31
CA PHE A 450 -27.23 6.30 13.10
C PHE A 450 -26.67 7.44 13.91
N ARG A 451 -26.65 8.63 13.30
CA ARG A 451 -26.30 9.88 13.96
C ARG A 451 -27.41 10.89 13.72
N PHE A 452 -27.80 11.57 14.79
CA PHE A 452 -28.81 12.62 14.74
C PHE A 452 -28.19 13.92 15.23
N GLY A 453 -28.53 15.02 14.58
CA GLY A 453 -27.97 16.32 14.93
C GLY A 453 -28.95 17.45 14.64
N TRP A 454 -28.82 18.50 15.44
CA TRP A 454 -29.49 19.77 15.22
C TRP A 454 -28.45 20.87 15.06
N ARG A 455 -28.64 21.72 14.05
CA ARG A 455 -27.87 22.94 13.87
C ARG A 455 -28.80 24.14 13.94
N PHE A 456 -28.37 25.14 14.68
CA PHE A 456 -29.05 26.42 14.81
C PHE A 456 -28.16 27.51 14.18
N SER A 457 -28.77 28.44 13.47
CA SER A 457 -28.11 29.62 12.90
C SER A 457 -29.01 30.83 13.10
N PHE A 458 -28.42 31.94 13.55
CA PHE A 458 -29.09 33.17 13.99
C PHE A 458 -28.65 34.37 13.17
#